data_AF-A0A0R3JTU5-F1
#
_entry.id   AF-A0A0R3JTU5-F1
#
_cell.length_a   1.000
_cell.length_b   1.000
_cell.length_c   1.000
_cell.angle_alpha   90.00
_cell.angle_beta   90.00
_cell.angle_gamma   90.00
#
_symmetry.space_group_name_H-M   'P 1'
#
loop_
_entity.id
_entity.type
_entity.pdbx_description
1 polymer ?
#
loop_
_entity_poly.entity_id
_entity_poly.type
_entity_poly.pdbx_seq_one_letter_code
_entity_poly.pdbx_strand_id
1 'polypeptide(L)'
;MEILKVSAQSQPKAVAGALAAVLRERASAEIQAVGAGAVNQAVKAIAITRGYVAPNGIDLVVVPAFSEIEIEGEERTAIKFIVQPR
;
A
#
# COMPACT_ATOMS: atom_id res chain seq x y z
N MET A 1 -0.68 0.65 12.64
CA MET A 1 -0.50 0.95 11.21
C MET A 1 -1.73 0.41 10.51
N GLU A 2 -2.43 1.23 9.71
CA GLU A 2 -3.59 0.72 8.96
C GLU A 2 -3.10 -0.21 7.84
N ILE A 3 -3.76 -1.35 7.65
CA ILE A 3 -3.37 -2.35 6.65
C ILE A 3 -4.34 -2.29 5.46
N LEU A 4 -3.82 -1.97 4.28
CA LEU A 4 -4.55 -1.98 3.02
C LEU A 4 -4.22 -3.26 2.25
N LYS A 5 -5.19 -4.16 2.12
CA LYS A 5 -5.04 -5.38 1.32
C LYS A 5 -5.34 -5.08 -0.15
N VAL A 6 -4.43 -5.45 -1.04
CA VAL A 6 -4.52 -5.22 -2.48
C VAL A 6 -4.56 -6.55 -3.21
N SER A 7 -5.46 -6.67 -4.18
CA SER A 7 -5.58 -7.80 -5.09
C SER A 7 -5.25 -7.38 -6.52
N ALA A 8 -5.17 -8.34 -7.45
CA ALA A 8 -4.97 -8.06 -8.86
C ALA A 8 -6.12 -7.23 -9.48
N GLN A 9 -7.32 -7.29 -8.90
CA GLN A 9 -8.52 -6.58 -9.35
C GLN A 9 -8.69 -5.21 -8.67
N SER A 10 -7.88 -4.90 -7.65
CA SER A 10 -7.92 -3.59 -6.99
C SER A 10 -7.65 -2.47 -7.99
N GLN A 11 -8.46 -1.41 -7.94
CA GLN A 11 -8.27 -0.23 -8.78
C GLN A 11 -7.20 0.68 -8.15
N PRO A 12 -6.07 0.97 -8.83
CA PRO A 12 -4.96 1.70 -8.22
C PRO A 12 -5.35 3.09 -7.70
N LYS A 13 -6.25 3.80 -8.40
CA LYS A 13 -6.76 5.10 -7.96
C LYS A 13 -7.56 5.03 -6.65
N ALA A 14 -8.35 3.96 -6.46
CA ALA A 14 -9.14 3.77 -5.24
C ALA A 14 -8.23 3.46 -4.05
N VAL A 15 -7.27 2.53 -4.24
CA VAL A 15 -6.25 2.21 -3.22
C VAL A 15 -5.43 3.46 -2.89
N ALA A 16 -5.06 4.26 -3.90
CA ALA A 16 -4.28 5.47 -3.70
C ALA A 16 -5.03 6.53 -2.86
N GLY A 17 -6.33 6.66 -3.07
CA GLY A 17 -7.19 7.54 -2.27
C GLY A 17 -7.28 7.10 -0.82
N ALA A 18 -7.48 5.80 -0.57
CA ALA A 18 -7.46 5.24 0.78
C ALA A 18 -6.11 5.45 1.46
N LEU A 19 -5.00 5.16 0.76
CA LEU A 19 -3.65 5.37 1.28
C LEU A 19 -3.37 6.84 1.62
N ALA A 20 -3.79 7.77 0.76
CA ALA A 20 -3.62 9.21 1.00
C ALA A 20 -4.44 9.70 2.20
N ALA A 21 -5.64 9.14 2.42
CA ALA A 21 -6.43 9.43 3.62
C ALA A 21 -5.69 8.98 4.88
N VAL A 22 -5.20 7.73 4.91
CA VAL A 22 -4.45 7.18 6.05
C VAL A 22 -3.19 7.98 6.33
N LEU A 23 -2.41 8.34 5.31
CA LEU A 23 -1.15 9.06 5.49
C LEU A 23 -1.34 10.47 6.07
N ARG A 24 -2.45 11.14 5.74
CA ARG A 24 -2.78 12.45 6.31
C ARG A 24 -3.19 12.37 7.78
N GLU A 25 -3.74 11.24 8.22
CA GLU A 25 -4.21 11.05 9.60
C GLU A 25 -3.17 10.43 10.53
N ARG A 26 -2.45 9.41 10.06
CA ARG A 26 -1.66 8.50 10.91
C ARG A 26 -0.18 8.43 10.56
N ALA A 27 0.26 9.24 9.59
CA ALA A 27 1.64 9.32 9.09
C ALA A 27 2.26 7.99 8.61
N SER A 28 1.53 6.87 8.59
CA SER A 28 2.11 5.57 8.22
C SER A 28 1.02 4.56 7.87
N ALA A 29 1.24 3.79 6.81
CA ALA A 29 0.33 2.77 6.31
C ALA A 29 1.09 1.54 5.82
N GLU A 30 0.48 0.36 5.93
CA GLU A 30 0.99 -0.87 5.35
C GLU A 30 0.10 -1.27 4.17
N ILE A 31 0.71 -1.63 3.04
CA ILE A 31 -0.01 -2.28 1.93
C ILE A 31 0.45 -3.73 1.85
N GLN A 32 -0.48 -4.68 1.87
CA GLN A 32 -0.20 -6.10 1.68
C GLN A 32 -0.73 -6.57 0.32
N ALA A 33 0.11 -7.28 -0.42
CA ALA A 33 -0.22 -7.78 -1.75
C ALA A 33 0.31 -9.21 -1.96
N VAL A 34 -0.54 -10.10 -2.49
CA VAL A 34 -0.18 -11.48 -2.83
C VAL A 34 -0.25 -11.70 -4.33
N GLY A 35 0.84 -12.16 -4.92
CA GLY A 35 0.97 -12.40 -6.36
C GLY A 35 1.31 -11.15 -7.19
N ALA A 36 1.87 -11.38 -8.38
CA ALA A 36 2.42 -10.33 -9.24
C ALA A 36 1.40 -9.24 -9.63
N GLY A 37 0.16 -9.63 -9.90
CA GLY A 37 -0.91 -8.70 -10.24
C GLY A 37 -1.20 -7.71 -9.10
N ALA A 38 -1.37 -8.22 -7.87
CA ALA A 38 -1.62 -7.38 -6.70
C ALA A 38 -0.45 -6.44 -6.40
N VAL A 39 0.79 -6.95 -6.49
CA VAL A 39 2.01 -6.15 -6.28
C VAL A 39 2.08 -5.00 -7.28
N ASN A 40 1.79 -5.26 -8.56
CA ASN A 40 1.76 -4.21 -9.58
C ASN A 40 0.71 -3.12 -9.27
N GLN A 41 -0.48 -3.53 -8.81
CA GLN A 41 -1.53 -2.57 -8.43
C GLN A 41 -1.15 -1.76 -7.19
N ALA A 42 -0.50 -2.37 -6.21
CA ALA A 42 0.01 -1.70 -5.01
C ALA A 42 1.05 -0.63 -5.38
N VAL A 43 2.04 -0.98 -6.21
CA VAL A 43 3.09 -0.04 -6.64
C VAL A 43 2.50 1.12 -7.45
N LYS A 44 1.55 0.85 -8.37
CA LYS A 44 0.83 1.92 -9.09
C LYS A 44 0.06 2.83 -8.14
N ALA A 45 -0.61 2.27 -7.13
CA ALA A 45 -1.34 3.04 -6.14
C ALA A 45 -0.40 3.96 -5.34
N ILE A 46 0.73 3.43 -4.86
CA ILE A 46 1.76 4.20 -4.15
C ILE A 46 2.25 5.38 -5.01
N ALA A 47 2.53 5.15 -6.30
CA ALA A 47 2.96 6.21 -7.22
C ALA A 47 1.90 7.31 -7.37
N ILE A 48 0.62 6.94 -7.46
CA ILE A 48 -0.49 7.90 -7.52
C ILE A 48 -0.62 8.67 -6.20
N THR A 49 -0.52 7.97 -5.05
CA THR A 49 -0.61 8.59 -3.72
C THR A 49 0.43 9.67 -3.53
N ARG A 50 1.67 9.50 -4.03
CA ARG A 50 2.69 10.57 -3.99
C ARG A 50 2.16 11.88 -4.59
N GLY A 51 1.46 11.82 -5.72
CA GLY A 51 0.83 12.99 -6.33
C GLY A 51 -0.32 13.58 -5.51
N TYR A 52 -1.09 12.73 -4.83
CA TYR A 52 -2.21 13.17 -3.98
C TYR A 52 -1.76 13.87 -2.69
N VAL A 53 -0.63 13.45 -2.11
CA VAL A 53 -0.14 14.00 -0.84
C VAL A 53 0.89 15.13 -1.01
N ALA A 54 1.45 15.30 -2.21
CA ALA A 54 2.41 16.38 -2.50
C ALA A 54 1.86 17.80 -2.20
N PRO A 55 0.60 18.15 -2.50
CA PRO A 55 0.03 19.45 -2.13
C PRO A 55 -0.04 19.70 -0.61
N ASN A 56 0.02 18.64 0.20
CA ASN A 56 0.09 18.71 1.66
C ASN A 56 1.53 18.81 2.19
N GLY A 57 2.54 18.92 1.31
CA GLY A 57 3.95 18.97 1.69
C GLY A 57 4.52 17.62 2.14
N ILE A 58 3.84 16.51 1.82
CA ILE A 58 4.26 15.17 2.23
C ILE A 58 4.99 14.50 1.05
N ASP A 59 6.28 14.19 1.23
CA ASP A 59 7.03 13.25 0.37
C ASP A 59 7.06 11.87 1.02
N LEU A 60 7.03 10.81 0.21
CA LEU A 60 6.87 9.44 0.69
C LEU A 60 8.16 8.61 0.54
N VAL A 61 8.41 7.78 1.55
CA VAL A 61 9.34 6.64 1.51
C VAL A 61 8.53 5.34 1.56
N VAL A 62 9.05 4.33 0.86
CA VAL A 62 8.45 3.00 0.79
C VAL A 62 9.51 1.98 1.16
N VAL A 63 9.21 1.11 2.14
CA VAL A 63 10.09 0.03 2.57
C VAL A 63 9.40 -1.31 2.28
N PRO A 64 9.80 -2.03 1.21
CA PRO A 64 9.24 -3.33 0.90
C PRO A 64 9.83 -4.42 1.82
N ALA A 65 9.02 -5.40 2.16
CA ALA A 65 9.45 -6.60 2.89
C ALA A 65 8.58 -7.80 2.51
N PHE A 66 9.09 -9.01 2.75
CA PHE A 66 8.24 -10.20 2.78
C PHE A 66 7.42 -10.22 4.07
N SER A 67 6.24 -10.82 3.98
CA SER A 67 5.39 -11.13 5.14
C SER A 67 4.69 -12.45 4.88
N GLU A 68 4.51 -13.26 5.91
CA GLU A 68 3.58 -14.39 5.85
C GLU A 68 2.21 -13.90 6.28
N ILE A 69 1.18 -14.28 5.54
CA ILE A 69 -0.22 -13.97 5.86
C ILE A 69 -1.08 -15.21 5.66
N GLU A 70 -2.12 -15.33 6.47
CA GLU A 70 -3.09 -16.41 6.35
C GLU A 70 -4.22 -15.99 5.39
N ILE A 71 -4.47 -16.81 4.37
CA ILE A 71 -5.59 -16.67 3.43
C ILE A 71 -6.27 -18.04 3.32
N GLU A 72 -7.57 -18.10 3.64
CA GLU A 72 -8.37 -19.34 3.53
C GLU A 72 -7.79 -20.52 4.33
N GLY A 73 -7.10 -20.25 5.45
CA GLY A 73 -6.45 -21.26 6.29
C GLY A 73 -5.10 -21.73 5.75
N GLU A 74 -4.61 -21.16 4.65
CA GLU A 74 -3.28 -21.42 4.11
C GLU A 74 -2.34 -20.23 4.39
N GLU A 75 -1.12 -20.52 4.84
CA GLU A 75 -0.05 -19.52 4.87
C GLU A 75 0.44 -19.21 3.47
N ARG A 76 0.47 -17.92 3.14
CA ARG A 76 0.97 -17.41 1.87
C ARG A 76 2.00 -16.33 2.10
N THR A 77 3.06 -16.38 1.29
CA THR A 77 4.05 -15.31 1.24
C THR A 77 3.47 -14.11 0.47
N ALA A 78 3.34 -12.99 1.18
CA ALA A 78 2.97 -11.69 0.64
C ALA A 78 4.19 -10.77 0.53
N ILE A 79 4.07 -9.75 -0.32
CA ILE A 79 4.89 -8.55 -0.22
C ILE A 79 4.11 -7.52 0.58
N LYS A 80 4.73 -6.96 1.61
CA LYS A 80 4.23 -5.77 2.29
C LYS A 80 5.04 -4.54 1.91
N PHE A 81 4.38 -3.40 1.83
CA PHE A 81 4.98 -2.09 1.64
C PHE A 81 4.64 -1.22 2.82
N ILE A 82 5.65 -0.85 3.59
CA ILE A 82 5.54 0.15 4.65
C ILE A 82 5.69 1.51 3.98
N VAL A 83 4.65 2.34 4.03
CA VAL A 83 4.60 3.66 3.39
C VAL A 83 4.47 4.73 4.46
N GLN A 84 5.36 5.72 4.44
CA GLN A 84 5.40 6.80 5.43
C GLN A 84 6.04 8.07 4.84
N PRO A 85 5.82 9.26 5.44
CA PRO A 85 6.58 10.44 5.11
C PRO A 85 8.08 10.22 5.26
N ARG A 86 8.86 10.92 4.43
CA ARG A 86 10.32 10.93 4.50
C ARG A 86 10.85 11.55 5.79
#